data_AF-A0A0N4X6J0-F1
#
_entry.id   AF-A0A0N4X6J0-F1
#
_cell.length_a   1.000
_cell.length_b   1.000
_cell.length_c   1.000
_cell.angle_alpha   90.00
_cell.angle_beta   90.00
_cell.angle_gamma   90.00
#
_symmetry.space_group_name_H-M   'P 1'
#
loop_
_entity.id
_entity.type
_entity.pdbx_description
1 polymer ?
#
loop_
_entity_poly.entity_id
_entity_poly.type
_entity_poly.pdbx_seq_one_letter_code
_entity_poly.pdbx_strand_id
1 'polypeptide(L)'
;MAHAKRKTRKLRGHVSHGHGRIGKHRKHPGGRGKAGGQHHHRINRDKFHPGLFGKVGMRVFHLNKNHYYCPTVNVDRLWSLVPDQIKEKATPAKAPVIDCVKAGYFKVLGKGLLPKQPLIVKAKYFSHEAEDKIKAAGGACILVA
;
A
#
# COMPACT_ATOMS: atom_id res chain seq x y z
N MET A 1 18.01 -11.19 18.63
CA MET A 1 17.21 -11.52 19.83
C MET A 1 18.09 -12.09 20.94
N ALA A 2 18.05 -11.51 22.13
CA ALA A 2 18.82 -11.98 23.28
C ALA A 2 18.46 -13.44 23.65
N HIS A 3 19.46 -14.28 23.88
CA HIS A 3 19.26 -15.70 24.25
C HIS A 3 18.60 -15.87 25.62
N ALA A 4 18.80 -14.93 26.53
CA ALA A 4 18.27 -14.96 27.89
C ALA A 4 16.73 -15.01 27.96
N LYS A 5 16.03 -14.38 27.00
CA LYS A 5 14.57 -14.28 26.99
C LYS A 5 13.88 -15.39 26.17
N ARG A 6 14.60 -16.40 25.69
CA ARG A 6 14.03 -17.49 24.89
C ARG A 6 13.33 -18.53 25.77
N LYS A 7 12.23 -19.11 25.26
CA LYS A 7 11.48 -20.21 25.93
C LYS A 7 12.39 -21.38 26.33
N THR A 8 13.42 -21.67 25.53
CA THR A 8 14.44 -22.71 25.79
C THR A 8 15.07 -22.58 27.18
N ARG A 9 15.31 -21.36 27.68
CA ARG A 9 15.90 -21.17 29.02
C ARG A 9 14.96 -21.63 30.13
N LYS A 10 13.65 -21.39 29.97
CA LYS A 10 12.62 -21.82 30.93
C LYS A 10 12.33 -23.32 30.85
N LEU A 11 12.54 -23.95 29.69
CA LEU A 11 12.27 -25.38 29.48
C LEU A 11 13.47 -26.30 29.76
N ARG A 12 14.64 -25.76 30.08
CA ARG A 12 15.80 -26.57 30.47
C ARG A 12 15.50 -27.28 31.79
N GLY A 13 15.62 -28.62 31.80
CA GLY A 13 15.21 -29.49 32.91
C GLY A 13 13.89 -30.24 32.64
N HIS A 14 13.07 -29.80 31.68
CA HIS A 14 11.90 -30.57 31.26
C HIS A 14 12.29 -31.67 30.26
N VAL A 15 11.81 -32.89 30.51
CA VAL A 15 12.13 -34.11 29.74
C VAL A 15 11.83 -34.01 28.24
N SER A 16 10.71 -33.38 27.85
CA SER A 16 10.24 -33.33 26.44
C SER A 16 10.40 -31.96 25.77
N HIS A 17 10.96 -30.97 26.47
CA HIS A 17 11.10 -29.59 25.98
C HIS A 17 9.79 -28.98 25.44
N GLY A 18 8.63 -29.42 25.96
CA GLY A 18 7.31 -28.92 25.56
C GLY A 18 6.72 -29.55 24.29
N HIS A 19 7.28 -30.65 23.79
CA HIS A 19 6.77 -31.34 22.60
C HIS A 19 5.95 -32.61 22.91
N GLY A 20 5.57 -32.81 24.17
CA GLY A 20 4.81 -33.98 24.62
C GLY A 20 5.61 -35.28 24.67
N ARG A 21 5.09 -36.31 25.37
CA ARG A 21 5.76 -37.62 25.50
C ARG A 21 5.47 -38.58 24.33
N ILE A 22 4.23 -38.57 23.84
CA ILE A 22 3.73 -39.54 22.85
C ILE A 22 4.10 -39.11 21.41
N GLY A 23 3.64 -37.94 20.96
CA GLY A 23 3.83 -37.48 19.58
C GLY A 23 5.29 -37.18 19.21
N LYS A 24 6.06 -36.63 20.17
CA LYS A 24 7.46 -36.18 20.04
C LYS A 24 7.68 -35.15 18.93
N HIS A 25 8.80 -34.43 18.99
CA HIS A 25 9.21 -33.56 17.90
C HIS A 25 9.92 -34.39 16.82
N ARG A 26 9.26 -34.58 15.68
CA ARG A 26 9.80 -35.30 14.51
C ARG A 26 10.15 -34.33 13.39
N LYS A 27 10.98 -34.78 12.43
CA LYS A 27 11.56 -33.90 11.40
C LYS A 27 10.48 -33.23 10.51
N HIS A 28 9.62 -33.99 9.81
CA HIS A 28 8.60 -33.43 8.89
C HIS A 28 7.34 -34.31 8.75
N PRO A 29 6.46 -34.39 9.77
CA PRO A 29 5.32 -35.32 9.76
C PRO A 29 4.19 -34.98 8.76
N GLY A 30 4.17 -33.79 8.15
CA GLY A 30 3.18 -33.39 7.13
C GLY A 30 3.76 -33.09 5.75
N GLY A 31 5.04 -33.44 5.54
CA GLY A 31 5.83 -33.00 4.40
C GLY A 31 6.58 -31.68 4.65
N ARG A 32 7.33 -31.22 3.64
CA ARG A 32 8.12 -29.99 3.68
C ARG A 32 7.43 -28.87 2.90
N GLY A 33 7.55 -27.64 3.38
CA GLY A 33 7.04 -26.46 2.67
C GLY A 33 5.53 -26.49 2.44
N LYS A 34 5.10 -26.30 1.18
CA LYS A 34 3.68 -26.25 0.78
C LYS A 34 3.10 -27.61 0.34
N ALA A 35 3.76 -28.73 0.67
CA ALA A 35 3.31 -30.07 0.33
C ALA A 35 1.87 -30.36 0.80
N GLY A 36 1.17 -31.23 0.05
CA GLY A 36 -0.18 -31.70 0.40
C GLY A 36 -1.29 -30.66 0.22
N GLY A 37 -1.04 -29.53 -0.45
CA GLY A 37 -1.98 -28.41 -0.50
C GLY A 37 -3.34 -28.72 -1.13
N GLN A 38 -3.43 -29.71 -2.02
CA GLN A 38 -4.70 -30.20 -2.59
C GLN A 38 -5.15 -31.55 -1.99
N HIS A 39 -4.37 -32.09 -1.06
CA HIS A 39 -4.57 -33.41 -0.45
C HIS A 39 -4.82 -33.23 1.06
N HIS A 40 -3.91 -33.74 1.91
CA HIS A 40 -4.07 -33.73 3.37
C HIS A 40 -3.99 -32.35 4.04
N HIS A 41 -3.58 -31.30 3.32
CA HIS A 41 -3.63 -29.91 3.80
C HIS A 41 -4.68 -29.05 3.08
N ARG A 42 -5.59 -29.66 2.31
CA ARG A 42 -6.61 -28.96 1.51
C ARG A 42 -7.45 -27.99 2.31
N ILE A 43 -7.97 -28.42 3.47
CA ILE A 43 -8.80 -27.58 4.35
C ILE A 43 -8.09 -26.27 4.73
N ASN A 44 -6.79 -26.33 5.02
CA ASN A 44 -6.01 -25.14 5.34
C ASN A 44 -5.89 -24.19 4.13
N ARG A 45 -5.69 -24.74 2.93
CA ARG A 45 -5.56 -23.94 1.71
C ARG A 45 -6.88 -23.31 1.31
N ASP A 46 -7.96 -24.07 1.27
CA ASP A 46 -9.26 -23.56 0.83
C ASP A 46 -9.82 -22.55 1.83
N LYS A 47 -9.61 -22.75 3.13
CA LYS A 47 -10.12 -21.84 4.18
C LYS A 47 -9.39 -20.51 4.23
N PHE A 48 -8.06 -20.52 4.16
CA PHE A 48 -7.24 -19.32 4.42
C PHE A 48 -6.59 -18.73 3.17
N HIS A 49 -6.52 -19.49 2.07
CA HIS A 49 -5.84 -19.10 0.83
C HIS A 49 -6.69 -19.46 -0.40
N PRO A 50 -7.95 -19.00 -0.49
CA PRO A 50 -8.78 -19.25 -1.66
C PRO A 50 -8.15 -18.66 -2.91
N GLY A 51 -8.22 -19.38 -4.04
CA GLY A 51 -7.62 -18.97 -5.31
C GLY A 51 -6.12 -19.24 -5.45
N LEU A 52 -5.48 -19.90 -4.47
CA LEU A 52 -4.06 -20.27 -4.56
C LEU A 52 -3.75 -21.21 -5.74
N PHE A 53 -4.66 -22.13 -6.04
CA PHE A 53 -4.56 -23.05 -7.18
C PHE A 53 -5.41 -22.54 -8.33
N GLY A 54 -4.82 -22.41 -9.51
CA GLY A 54 -5.48 -21.93 -10.72
C GLY A 54 -4.56 -21.07 -11.58
N LYS A 55 -5.10 -20.60 -12.71
CA LYS A 55 -4.42 -19.67 -13.62
C LYS A 55 -5.39 -18.56 -14.00
N VAL A 56 -4.95 -17.31 -13.90
CA VAL A 56 -5.76 -16.12 -14.20
C VAL A 56 -4.92 -15.12 -15.01
N GLY A 57 -5.56 -14.41 -15.95
CA GLY A 57 -4.95 -13.33 -16.71
C GLY A 57 -3.96 -13.77 -17.79
N MET A 58 -3.30 -12.79 -18.42
CA MET A 58 -2.32 -12.97 -19.48
C MET A 58 -0.89 -12.73 -18.97
N ARG A 59 0.09 -13.46 -19.51
CA ARG A 59 1.50 -13.33 -19.13
C ARG A 59 2.15 -12.16 -19.87
N VAL A 60 2.70 -11.19 -19.13
CA VAL A 60 3.51 -10.09 -19.67
C VAL A 60 4.99 -10.46 -19.58
N PHE A 61 5.66 -10.58 -20.71
CA PHE A 61 7.11 -10.82 -20.77
C PHE A 61 7.88 -9.49 -20.66
N HIS A 62 9.11 -9.54 -20.11
CA HIS A 62 9.99 -8.37 -19.98
C HIS A 62 9.30 -7.14 -19.36
N LEU A 63 8.57 -7.35 -18.26
CA LEU A 63 7.85 -6.29 -17.57
C LEU A 63 8.79 -5.18 -17.08
N ASN A 64 8.76 -4.01 -17.74
CA ASN A 64 9.45 -2.81 -17.27
C ASN A 64 8.51 -1.97 -16.39
N LYS A 65 8.70 -2.03 -15.06
CA LYS A 65 7.85 -1.31 -14.09
C LYS A 65 7.92 0.21 -14.23
N ASN A 66 9.01 0.76 -14.77
CA ASN A 66 9.16 2.21 -14.90
C ASN A 66 8.16 2.83 -15.88
N HIS A 67 7.74 2.09 -16.92
CA HIS A 67 6.71 2.56 -17.85
C HIS A 67 5.32 2.64 -17.21
N TYR A 68 5.07 1.82 -16.18
CA TYR A 68 3.82 1.79 -15.42
C TYR A 68 3.88 2.66 -14.15
N TYR A 69 4.97 3.40 -13.95
CA TYR A 69 5.14 4.23 -12.77
C TYR A 69 4.18 5.41 -12.80
N CYS A 70 3.16 5.38 -11.93
CA CYS A 70 2.16 6.43 -11.80
C CYS A 70 1.73 6.58 -10.33
N PRO A 71 2.59 7.18 -9.48
CA PRO A 71 2.24 7.47 -8.10
C PRO A 71 1.05 8.44 -8.02
N THR A 72 0.12 8.18 -7.11
CA THR A 72 -1.14 8.92 -7.00
C THR A 72 -1.25 9.70 -5.70
N VAL A 73 -1.82 10.90 -5.74
CA VAL A 73 -2.19 11.71 -4.57
C VAL A 73 -3.67 12.05 -4.61
N ASN A 74 -4.33 12.14 -3.45
CA ASN A 74 -5.73 12.54 -3.36
C ASN A 74 -5.87 14.04 -3.08
N VAL A 75 -7.00 14.62 -3.46
CA VAL A 75 -7.29 16.06 -3.28
C VAL A 75 -7.21 16.52 -1.82
N ASP A 76 -7.58 15.67 -0.86
CA ASP A 76 -7.50 15.98 0.59
C ASP A 76 -6.07 16.24 1.09
N ARG A 77 -5.07 15.64 0.45
CA ARG A 77 -3.66 15.77 0.84
C ARG A 77 -2.89 16.84 0.08
N LEU A 78 -3.51 17.50 -0.91
CA LEU A 78 -2.84 18.54 -1.70
C LEU A 78 -2.31 19.68 -0.81
N TRP A 79 -3.11 20.11 0.16
CA TRP A 79 -2.70 21.14 1.11
C TRP A 79 -1.57 20.71 2.04
N SER A 80 -1.35 19.41 2.26
CA SER A 80 -0.18 18.94 3.03
C SER A 80 1.13 19.11 2.27
N LEU A 81 1.10 19.25 0.94
CA LEU A 81 2.29 19.47 0.11
C LEU A 81 2.77 20.93 0.13
N VAL A 82 1.93 21.84 0.63
CA VAL A 82 2.24 23.26 0.74
C VAL A 82 2.87 23.52 2.11
N PRO A 83 4.00 24.22 2.21
CA PRO A 83 4.53 24.70 3.49
C PRO A 83 3.57 25.70 4.17
N ASP A 84 3.48 25.69 5.49
CA ASP A 84 2.48 26.49 6.23
C ASP A 84 2.59 28.01 5.97
N GLN A 85 3.80 28.52 5.76
CA GLN A 85 4.06 29.92 5.39
C GLN A 85 3.35 30.35 4.10
N ILE A 86 3.18 29.43 3.14
CA ILE A 86 2.48 29.70 1.88
C ILE A 86 0.97 29.56 2.07
N LYS A 87 0.52 28.70 3.00
CA LYS A 87 -0.90 28.55 3.32
C LYS A 87 -1.47 29.81 3.97
N GLU A 88 -0.74 30.40 4.91
CA GLU A 88 -1.16 31.62 5.60
C GLU A 88 -1.27 32.83 4.65
N LYS A 89 -0.44 32.84 3.60
CA LYS A 89 -0.43 33.90 2.58
C LYS A 89 -1.40 33.64 1.43
N ALA A 90 -2.06 32.48 1.40
CA ALA A 90 -2.99 32.13 0.34
C ALA A 90 -4.28 32.94 0.50
N THR A 91 -4.57 33.79 -0.48
CA THR A 91 -5.81 34.56 -0.55
C THR A 91 -6.63 34.11 -1.75
N PRO A 92 -7.95 34.40 -1.80
CA PRO A 92 -8.78 34.06 -2.96
C PRO A 92 -8.24 34.61 -4.28
N ALA A 93 -7.53 35.74 -4.25
CA ALA A 93 -6.91 36.36 -5.43
C ALA A 93 -5.53 35.77 -5.79
N LYS A 94 -4.83 35.13 -4.84
CA LYS A 94 -3.49 34.59 -5.01
C LYS A 94 -3.42 33.14 -4.54
N ALA A 95 -3.80 32.25 -5.45
CA ALA A 95 -3.79 30.80 -5.22
C ALA A 95 -2.36 30.22 -5.25
N PRO A 96 -2.01 29.32 -4.32
CA PRO A 96 -0.73 28.61 -4.36
C PRO A 96 -0.68 27.63 -5.54
N VAL A 97 0.52 27.51 -6.14
CA VAL A 97 0.79 26.53 -7.19
C VAL A 97 1.44 25.30 -6.57
N ILE A 98 0.80 24.16 -6.69
CA ILE A 98 1.29 22.86 -6.24
C ILE A 98 1.82 22.10 -7.44
N ASP A 99 3.11 21.78 -7.40
CA ASP A 99 3.74 20.91 -8.38
C ASP A 99 3.76 19.48 -7.85
N CYS A 100 2.77 18.69 -8.25
CA CYS A 100 2.66 17.29 -7.81
C CYS A 100 3.82 16.45 -8.35
N VAL A 101 4.35 16.78 -9.54
CA VAL A 101 5.45 16.03 -10.15
C VAL A 101 6.73 16.20 -9.35
N LYS A 102 7.04 17.43 -8.91
CA LYS A 102 8.16 17.69 -7.99
C LYS A 102 7.98 16.99 -6.64
N ALA A 103 6.74 16.86 -6.18
CA ALA A 103 6.41 16.12 -4.97
C ALA A 103 6.42 14.58 -5.17
N GLY A 104 6.72 14.09 -6.37
CA GLY A 104 6.81 12.66 -6.68
C GLY A 104 5.48 11.98 -7.03
N TYR A 105 4.45 12.74 -7.42
CA TYR A 105 3.13 12.25 -7.81
C TYR A 105 2.80 12.60 -9.26
N PHE A 106 2.23 11.65 -10.00
CA PHE A 106 1.88 11.83 -11.41
C PHE A 106 0.37 12.03 -11.60
N LYS A 107 -0.46 11.38 -10.79
CA LYS A 107 -1.93 11.46 -10.92
C LYS A 107 -2.61 11.98 -9.65
N VAL A 108 -3.56 12.89 -9.83
CA VAL A 108 -4.41 13.41 -8.75
C VAL A 108 -5.79 12.74 -8.81
N LEU A 109 -6.24 12.24 -7.65
CA LEU A 109 -7.49 11.49 -7.46
C LEU A 109 -8.47 12.26 -6.55
N GLY A 110 -9.76 12.06 -6.77
CA GLY A 110 -10.82 12.88 -6.17
C GLY A 110 -11.23 12.56 -4.73
N LYS A 111 -10.55 11.65 -4.02
CA LYS A 111 -11.01 11.27 -2.66
C LYS A 111 -10.86 12.42 -1.66
N GLY A 112 -11.90 12.63 -0.84
CA GLY A 112 -11.92 13.58 0.26
C GLY A 112 -12.43 14.97 -0.12
N LEU A 113 -12.16 15.95 0.74
CA LEU A 113 -12.63 17.32 0.63
C LEU A 113 -11.45 18.28 0.52
N LEU A 114 -11.60 19.28 -0.34
CA LEU A 114 -10.72 20.42 -0.42
C LEU A 114 -11.27 21.55 0.46
N PRO A 115 -10.43 22.32 1.16
CA PRO A 115 -10.88 23.56 1.78
C PRO A 115 -11.38 24.52 0.69
N LYS A 116 -12.27 25.44 1.06
CA LYS A 116 -12.84 26.46 0.17
C LYS A 116 -11.82 27.58 -0.14
N GLN A 117 -10.61 27.19 -0.52
CA GLN A 117 -9.52 28.06 -0.91
C GLN A 117 -9.03 27.62 -2.30
N PRO A 118 -8.86 28.57 -3.24
CA PRO A 118 -8.44 28.23 -4.59
C PRO A 118 -7.01 27.73 -4.61
N LEU A 119 -6.73 26.76 -5.49
CA LEU A 119 -5.41 26.14 -5.62
C LEU A 119 -5.14 25.76 -7.08
N ILE A 120 -3.90 25.92 -7.52
CA ILE A 120 -3.48 25.57 -8.89
C ILE A 120 -2.65 24.30 -8.80
N VAL A 121 -3.09 23.21 -9.41
CA VAL A 121 -2.39 21.92 -9.38
C VAL A 121 -1.73 21.63 -10.70
N LYS A 122 -0.43 21.33 -10.69
CA LYS A 122 0.32 20.80 -11.83
C LYS A 122 0.53 19.29 -11.65
N ALA A 123 -0.05 18.48 -12.54
CA ALA A 123 0.13 17.03 -12.52
C ALA A 123 0.03 16.44 -13.94
N LYS A 124 0.50 15.20 -14.14
CA LYS A 124 0.43 14.53 -15.45
C LYS A 124 -0.98 14.03 -15.78
N TYR A 125 -1.74 13.64 -14.75
CA TYR A 125 -3.08 13.09 -14.88
C TYR A 125 -4.01 13.59 -13.78
N PHE A 126 -5.29 13.73 -14.10
CA PHE A 126 -6.36 14.01 -13.14
C PHE A 126 -7.49 12.99 -13.35
N SER A 127 -8.15 12.58 -12.26
CA SER A 127 -9.47 11.95 -12.37
C SER A 127 -10.56 13.00 -12.55
N HIS A 128 -11.66 12.66 -13.24
CA HIS A 128 -12.82 13.55 -13.43
C HIS A 128 -13.28 14.21 -12.11
N GLU A 129 -13.51 13.41 -11.06
CA GLU A 129 -13.95 13.94 -9.75
C GLU A 129 -12.92 14.88 -9.11
N ALA A 130 -11.62 14.66 -9.35
CA ALA A 130 -10.58 15.57 -8.83
C ALA A 130 -10.64 16.93 -9.52
N GLU A 131 -10.79 16.90 -10.84
CA GLU A 131 -10.89 18.12 -11.65
C GLU A 131 -12.13 18.95 -11.26
N ASP A 132 -13.29 18.30 -11.10
CA ASP A 132 -14.52 18.95 -10.67
C ASP A 132 -14.36 19.60 -9.29
N LYS A 133 -13.75 18.89 -8.34
CA LYS A 133 -13.54 19.42 -6.97
C LYS A 133 -12.56 20.57 -6.93
N ILE A 134 -11.48 20.51 -7.71
CA ILE A 134 -10.50 21.60 -7.79
C ILE A 134 -11.16 22.83 -8.43
N LYS A 135 -11.93 22.66 -9.51
CA LYS A 135 -12.69 23.75 -10.13
C LYS A 135 -13.74 24.34 -9.20
N ALA A 136 -14.49 23.50 -8.47
CA ALA A 136 -15.49 23.93 -7.50
C ALA A 136 -14.89 24.71 -6.33
N ALA A 137 -13.64 24.44 -5.96
CA ALA A 137 -12.89 25.21 -4.96
C ALA A 137 -12.33 26.54 -5.51
N GLY A 138 -12.57 26.86 -6.78
CA GLY A 138 -12.03 28.05 -7.46
C GLY A 138 -10.58 27.87 -7.96
N GLY A 139 -10.09 26.63 -7.99
CA GLY A 139 -8.76 26.28 -8.46
C GLY A 139 -8.67 25.94 -9.94
N ALA A 140 -7.47 25.59 -10.39
CA ALA A 140 -7.20 25.19 -11.78
C ALA A 140 -6.33 23.92 -11.84
N CYS A 141 -6.61 23.07 -12.82
CA CYS A 141 -5.79 21.90 -13.13
C CYS A 141 -4.90 22.21 -14.34
N ILE A 142 -3.59 22.06 -14.19
CA ILE A 142 -2.60 22.26 -15.24
C ILE A 142 -1.94 20.91 -15.54
N LEU A 143 -2.03 20.48 -16.79
CA LEU A 143 -1.37 19.27 -17.26
C LEU A 143 0.11 19.54 -17.54
N VAL A 144 0.97 18.61 -17.10
CA VAL A 144 2.42 18.63 -17.35
C VAL A 144 2.87 17.28 -17.91
N ALA A 145 3.91 17.28 -18.74
CA ALA A 145 4.44 16.08 -19.39
C ALA A 145 5.33 15.23 -18.48
#